data_AF-G7KDR7-F1
#
_entry.id   AF-G7KDR7-F1
#
_cell.length_a   1.000
_cell.length_b   1.000
_cell.length_c   1.000
_cell.angle_alpha   90.00
_cell.angle_beta   90.00
_cell.angle_gamma   90.00
#
_symmetry.space_group_name_H-M   'P 1'
#
loop_
_entity.id
_entity.type
_entity.pdbx_description
1 polymer ?
#
loop_
_entity_poly.entity_id
_entity_poly.type
_entity_poly.pdbx_seq_one_letter_code
_entity_poly.pdbx_strand_id
1 'polypeptide(L)' 'MQELVQLVLQNSPDGLHSNIKNSFLAVAKSFYYEAYCDAETIYSHINKVLFQKVI' A
#
# COMPACT_ATOMS: atom_id res chain seq x y z
N MET A 1 -4.24 -10.00 -4.57
CA MET A 1 -3.33 -8.84 -4.68
C MET A 1 -2.87 -8.58 -6.11
N GLN A 2 -2.42 -9.60 -6.85
CA GLN A 2 -2.00 -9.44 -8.25
C GLN A 2 -3.10 -8.84 -9.16
N GLU A 3 -4.31 -9.38 -9.13
CA GLU A 3 -5.44 -8.85 -9.92
C GLU A 3 -5.81 -7.40 -9.55
N LEU A 4 -5.79 -7.09 -8.24
CA LEU A 4 -6.04 -5.72 -7.77
C LEU A 4 -5.00 -4.74 -8.32
N VAL A 5 -3.71 -5.12 -8.29
CA VAL A 5 -2.63 -4.28 -8.83
C VAL A 5 -2.82 -4.08 -10.34
N GLN A 6 -3.18 -5.12 -11.09
CA GLN A 6 -3.47 -4.99 -12.52
C GLN A 6 -4.62 -4.01 -12.78
N LEU A 7 -5.72 -4.10 -12.02
CA LEU A 7 -6.89 -3.23 -12.17
C LEU A 7 -6.58 -1.76 -11.82
N VAL A 8 -5.70 -1.52 -10.85
CA VAL A 8 -5.26 -0.17 -10.47
C VAL A 8 -4.33 0.44 -11.52
N LEU A 9 -3.41 -0.35 -12.08
CA LEU A 9 -2.42 0.12 -13.06
C LEU A 9 -3.00 0.27 -14.48
N GLN A 10 -4.05 -0.47 -14.83
CA GLN A 10 -4.73 -0.30 -16.11
C GLN A 10 -5.48 1.03 -16.17
N ASN A 11 -5.29 1.77 -17.27
CA ASN A 11 -6.09 2.96 -17.57
C ASN A 11 -7.55 2.53 -17.71
N SER A 12 -8.41 3.01 -16.81
CA SER A 12 -9.86 2.78 -16.95
C SER A 12 -10.38 3.67 -18.08
N PRO A 13 -11.18 3.12 -19.01
CA PRO A 13 -11.80 3.89 -20.08
C PRO A 13 -12.80 4.92 -19.53
N ASP A 14 -13.39 4.63 -18.37
CA ASP A 14 -14.24 5.53 -17.63
C ASP A 14 -13.36 6.30 -16.64
N GLY A 15 -13.51 7.62 -16.59
CA GLY A 15 -12.71 8.59 -15.83
C GLY A 15 -12.73 8.46 -14.31
N LEU A 16 -12.77 7.24 -13.77
CA LEU A 16 -12.45 6.93 -12.38
C LEU A 16 -11.06 7.51 -12.10
N HIS A 17 -11.06 8.62 -11.37
CA HIS A 17 -9.87 9.41 -11.11
C HIS A 17 -8.80 8.52 -10.47
N SER A 18 -7.56 8.59 -10.95
CA SER A 18 -6.45 7.74 -10.47
C SER A 18 -6.32 7.76 -8.95
N ASN A 19 -6.70 8.86 -8.31
CA ASN A 19 -6.71 9.02 -6.85
C ASN A 19 -7.63 8.00 -6.15
N ILE A 20 -8.82 7.72 -6.70
CA ILE A 20 -9.74 6.74 -6.11
C ILE A 20 -9.11 5.35 -6.16
N LYS A 21 -8.58 4.94 -7.32
CA LYS A 21 -7.88 3.65 -7.46
C LYS A 21 -6.69 3.54 -6.51
N ASN A 22 -5.91 4.61 -6.37
CA ASN A 22 -4.77 4.66 -5.47
C ASN A 22 -5.18 4.54 -4.00
N SER A 23 -6.30 5.15 -3.58
CA SER A 23 -6.84 4.98 -2.23
C SER A 23 -7.22 3.52 -1.94
N PHE A 24 -7.93 2.87 -2.86
CA PHE A 24 -8.25 1.44 -2.71
C PHE A 24 -7.00 0.57 -2.63
N LEU A 25 -6.00 0.85 -3.48
CA LEU A 25 -4.73 0.12 -3.44
C LEU A 25 -3.99 0.34 -2.12
N ALA A 26 -3.97 1.56 -1.59
CA ALA A 26 -3.31 1.89 -0.33
C ALA A 26 -3.93 1.12 0.85
N VAL A 27 -5.26 1.09 0.93
CA VAL A 27 -6.00 0.32 1.94
C VAL A 27 -5.69 -1.17 1.78
N ALA A 28 -5.84 -1.75 0.59
CA ALA A 28 -5.59 -3.17 0.41
C ALA A 28 -4.13 -3.56 0.72
N LYS A 29 -3.16 -2.69 0.41
CA LYS A 29 -1.75 -2.89 0.77
C LYS A 29 -1.51 -2.85 2.28
N SER A 30 -2.22 -2.01 3.04
CA SER A 30 -2.05 -1.97 4.50
C SER A 30 -2.50 -3.28 5.14
N PHE A 31 -3.66 -3.81 4.75
CA PHE A 31 -4.13 -5.12 5.22
C PHE A 31 -3.22 -6.27 4.76
N TYR A 32 -2.76 -6.23 3.51
CA TYR A 32 -1.82 -7.24 3.02
C TYR A 32 -0.50 -7.21 3.80
N TYR A 33 0.02 -6.02 4.10
CA TYR A 33 1.23 -5.84 4.88
C TYR A 33 1.10 -6.40 6.30
N GLU A 34 -0.01 -6.11 6.99
CA GLU A 34 -0.30 -6.67 8.32
C GLU A 34 -0.42 -8.20 8.31
N ALA A 35 -1.06 -8.77 7.28
CA ALA A 35 -1.22 -10.22 7.17
C ALA A 35 0.07 -10.95 6.78
N TYR A 36 0.99 -10.28 6.09
CA TYR A 36 2.23 -10.86 5.56
C TYR A 36 3.42 -10.69 6.51
N CYS A 37 3.57 -9.52 7.14
CA CYS A 37 4.69 -9.21 8.02
C CYS A 37 4.38 -9.61 9.47
N ASP A 38 5.38 -10.19 10.14
CA ASP A 38 5.29 -10.43 11.59
C ASP A 38 5.40 -9.10 12.38
N ALA A 39 5.03 -9.16 13.67
CA ALA A 39 5.00 -7.99 14.53
C ALA A 39 6.38 -7.33 14.69
N GLU A 40 7.47 -8.11 14.76
CA GLU A 40 8.83 -7.57 14.91
C GLU A 40 9.21 -6.73 13.67
N THR A 41 8.93 -7.26 12.48
CA THR A 41 9.11 -6.54 11.21
C THR A 41 8.31 -5.24 11.18
N ILE A 42 7.05 -5.27 11.62
CA ILE A 42 6.19 -4.08 11.67
C ILE A 42 6.75 -3.02 12.62
N TYR A 43 7.15 -3.39 13.85
CA TYR A 43 7.73 -2.45 14.81
C TYR A 43 9.06 -1.86 14.32
N SER A 44 9.90 -2.67 13.69
CA SER A 44 11.16 -2.21 13.08
C SER A 44 10.90 -1.17 11.99
N HIS A 45 9.92 -1.40 11.11
CA HIS A 45 9.52 -0.45 10.08
C HIS A 45 8.94 0.85 10.66
N ILE A 46 8.06 0.76 11.67
CA ILE A 46 7.52 1.94 12.38
C ILE A 46 8.67 2.79 12.92
N ASN A 47 9.63 2.16 13.60
CA ASN A 47 10.78 2.87 14.16
C ASN A 47 11.62 3.56 13.09
N LYS A 48 11.95 2.83 12.02
CA LYS A 48 12.77 3.34 10.93
C LYS A 48 12.10 4.47 10.16
N VAL A 49 10.79 4.37 9.88
CA VAL A 49 10.10 5.34 9.01
C VAL A 49 9.66 6.59 9.76
N LEU A 50 9.20 6.45 11.01
CA LEU A 50 8.63 7.57 11.76
C LEU A 50 9.64 8.28 12.67
N PHE A 51 10.65 7.57 13.18
CA PHE A 51 11.50 8.09 14.26
C PHE A 51 12.98 8.22 13.90
N GLN A 52 13.44 7.58 12.82
CA GLN A 52 14.82 7.77 12.34
C GLN A 52 14.88 8.90 11.30
N LYS A 53 15.86 9.79 11.47
CA LYS A 53 16.13 10.83 10.48
C LYS A 53 16.72 10.21 9.20
N VAL A 54 16.25 10.68 8.07
CA VAL A 54 16.93 10.49 6.79
C VAL A 54 18.12 11.47 6.78
N ILE A 55 19.34 10.93 6.71
CA ILE A 55 20.59 11.72 6.63
C ILE A 55 20.91 11.95 5.16
#